data_AF-A0A7Y5FI17-F1
#
_entry.id   AF-A0A7Y5FI17-F1
#
_cell.length_a   1.000
_cell.length_b   1.000
_cell.length_c   1.000
_cell.angle_alpha   90.00
_cell.angle_beta   90.00
_cell.angle_gamma   90.00
#
_symmetry.space_group_name_H-M   'P 1'
#
loop_
_entity.id
_entity.type
_entity.pdbx_description
1 polymer ?
#
loop_
_entity_poly.entity_id
_entity_poly.type
_entity_poly.pdbx_seq_one_letter_code
_entity_poly.pdbx_strand_id
1 'polypeptide(L)'
;MIIDEENPGQLKLSQQAYDKRVAGVVSGAGGINPGLTLTQEGVLEGGQNVALSGRVYALATAANGPIKPEDLLTTSEIAGHAMKATDVSRSHGTVIGKAMSKLESGEGLVLVLVNLQ
;
A
#
# COMPACT_ATOMS: atom_id res chain seq x y z
N MET A 1 -2.58 3.69 -1.26
CA MET A 1 -2.93 4.93 -1.99
C MET A 1 -2.72 4.70 -3.48
N ILE A 2 -3.52 5.36 -4.31
CA ILE A 2 -3.37 5.37 -5.77
C ILE A 2 -3.15 6.80 -6.27
N ILE A 3 -2.52 6.93 -7.43
CA ILE A 3 -2.37 8.18 -8.18
C ILE A 3 -3.76 8.70 -8.53
N ASP A 4 -4.03 9.98 -8.24
CA ASP A 4 -5.25 10.64 -8.66
C ASP A 4 -5.10 11.22 -10.08
N GLU A 5 -5.78 10.60 -11.04
CA GLU A 5 -5.74 11.01 -12.45
C GLU A 5 -6.38 12.38 -12.70
N GLU A 6 -7.30 12.82 -11.82
CA GLU A 6 -8.00 14.11 -11.97
C GLU A 6 -7.25 15.27 -11.30
N ASN A 7 -6.35 14.96 -10.35
CA ASN A 7 -5.62 15.94 -9.55
C ASN A 7 -4.11 15.63 -9.59
N PRO A 8 -3.36 16.12 -10.58
CA PRO A 8 -1.94 15.80 -10.76
C PRO A 8 -1.10 16.03 -9.49
N GLY A 9 -0.28 15.04 -9.14
CA GLY A 9 0.55 15.05 -7.94
C GLY A 9 -0.17 14.66 -6.65
N GLN A 10 -1.50 14.50 -6.68
CA GLN A 10 -2.28 14.05 -5.53
C GLN A 10 -2.50 12.53 -5.56
N LEU A 11 -2.83 12.01 -4.39
CA LEU A 11 -3.13 10.61 -4.18
C LEU A 11 -4.51 10.47 -3.54
N LYS A 12 -5.21 9.39 -3.88
CA LYS A 12 -6.48 9.02 -3.26
C LYS A 12 -6.49 7.58 -2.76
N LEU A 13 -7.51 7.21 -1.98
CA LEU A 13 -7.71 5.83 -1.58
C LEU A 13 -8.07 4.99 -2.81
N SER A 14 -7.43 3.82 -2.94
CA SER A 14 -7.91 2.81 -3.87
C SER A 14 -9.18 2.18 -3.31
N GLN A 15 -10.13 1.88 -4.20
CA GLN A 15 -11.35 1.14 -3.93
C GLN A 15 -11.51 -0.02 -4.93
N GLN A 16 -10.39 -0.49 -5.49
CA GLN A 16 -10.35 -1.48 -6.55
C GLN A 16 -9.22 -2.48 -6.30
N ALA A 17 -9.52 -3.76 -6.46
CA ALA A 17 -8.51 -4.81 -6.41
C ALA A 17 -7.54 -4.72 -7.60
N TYR A 18 -6.25 -4.92 -7.35
CA TYR A 18 -5.20 -4.87 -8.37
C TYR A 18 -5.22 -3.55 -9.18
N ASP A 19 -5.27 -2.42 -8.48
CA ASP A 19 -5.24 -1.11 -9.10
C ASP A 19 -3.82 -0.77 -9.57
N LYS A 20 -3.64 -0.58 -10.87
CA LYS A 20 -2.34 -0.24 -11.48
C LYS A 20 -1.85 1.16 -11.14
N ARG A 21 -2.73 2.01 -10.61
CA ARG A 21 -2.38 3.36 -10.17
C ARG A 21 -1.76 3.36 -8.78
N VAL A 22 -1.51 2.20 -8.18
CA VAL A 22 -1.04 2.13 -6.80
C VAL A 22 0.30 2.85 -6.65
N ALA A 23 0.35 3.78 -5.71
CA ALA A 23 1.51 4.64 -5.45
C ALA A 23 2.26 4.24 -4.17
N GLY A 24 1.65 3.42 -3.32
CA GLY A 24 2.26 2.94 -2.09
C GLY A 24 1.34 2.94 -0.87
N VAL A 25 1.96 2.86 0.30
CA VAL A 25 1.30 2.72 1.61
C VAL A 25 1.50 4.00 2.43
N VAL A 26 0.46 4.44 3.12
CA VAL A 26 0.55 5.59 4.03
C VAL A 26 1.46 5.24 5.21
N SER A 27 2.47 6.06 5.47
CA SER A 27 3.43 5.91 6.56
C SER A 27 2.83 6.40 7.89
N GLY A 28 3.33 5.89 9.02
CA GLY A 28 2.90 6.33 10.37
C GLY A 28 2.18 5.26 11.20
N ALA A 29 1.67 4.21 10.57
CA ALA A 29 1.00 3.12 11.29
C ALA A 29 1.98 2.32 12.16
N GLY A 30 1.50 1.82 13.31
CA GLY A 30 2.29 1.00 14.24
C GLY A 30 3.46 1.75 14.91
N GLY A 31 3.42 3.08 14.95
CA GLY A 31 4.48 3.91 15.54
C GLY A 31 5.73 4.05 14.66
N ILE A 32 5.68 3.58 13.41
CA ILE A 32 6.77 3.74 12.44
C ILE A 32 6.66 5.13 11.80
N ASN A 33 7.55 6.03 12.21
CA ASN A 33 7.69 7.33 11.57
C ASN A 33 8.46 7.20 10.24
N PRO A 34 8.14 8.01 9.22
CA PRO A 34 8.95 8.13 8.01
C PRO A 34 10.41 8.45 8.36
N GLY A 35 11.36 7.74 7.73
CA GLY A 35 12.79 8.02 7.92
C GLY A 35 13.29 9.19 7.08
N LEU A 36 12.73 9.38 5.89
CA LEU A 36 12.99 10.50 4.99
C LEU A 36 11.68 10.86 4.27
N THR A 37 11.30 12.13 4.32
CA THR A 37 10.21 12.68 3.52
C THR A 37 10.78 13.71 2.56
N LEU A 38 10.45 13.60 1.28
CA LEU A 38 10.77 14.61 0.28
C LEU A 38 9.58 15.56 0.16
N THR A 39 9.75 16.80 0.61
CA THR A 39 8.76 17.87 0.51
C THR A 39 9.34 19.06 -0.21
N GLN A 40 8.51 19.79 -0.96
CA GLN A 40 8.88 21.06 -1.57
C GLN A 40 7.88 22.13 -1.14
N GLU A 41 8.33 23.03 -0.25
CA GLU A 41 7.53 24.18 0.19
C GLU A 41 7.08 25.03 -1.02
N GLY A 42 5.85 25.52 -0.95
CA GLY A 42 5.17 26.29 -1.99
C GLY A 42 4.75 25.55 -3.27
N VAL A 43 5.09 24.26 -3.46
CA VAL A 43 4.79 23.51 -4.70
C VAL A 43 4.12 22.16 -4.43
N LEU A 44 4.64 21.41 -3.46
CA LEU A 44 4.11 20.14 -2.99
C LEU A 44 3.87 20.26 -1.48
N GLU A 45 3.00 21.20 -1.11
CA GLU A 45 2.58 21.42 0.28
C GLU A 45 1.33 20.63 0.59
N GLY A 46 1.37 19.92 1.72
CA GLY A 46 0.27 19.04 2.13
C GLY A 46 0.26 17.71 1.38
N GLY A 47 -0.48 16.75 1.92
CA GLY A 47 -0.53 15.38 1.43
C GLY A 47 -0.11 14.36 2.47
N GLN A 48 -0.39 13.09 2.20
CA GLN A 48 -0.01 12.00 3.11
C GLN A 48 1.40 11.53 2.80
N ASN A 49 2.19 11.25 3.84
CA ASN A 49 3.48 10.59 3.69
C ASN A 49 3.26 9.18 3.15
N VAL A 50 3.63 8.92 1.90
CA VAL A 50 3.52 7.60 1.29
C VAL A 50 4.90 6.96 1.20
N ALA A 51 5.03 5.76 1.75
CA ALA A 51 6.24 4.97 1.65
C ALA A 51 6.37 4.44 0.22
N LEU A 52 7.46 4.83 -0.44
CA LEU A 52 7.87 4.31 -1.74
C LEU A 52 8.80 3.09 -1.58
N SER A 53 9.49 3.00 -0.45
CA SER A 53 10.36 1.89 -0.09
C SER A 53 10.52 1.78 1.42
N GLY A 54 10.81 0.58 1.92
CA GLY A 54 11.13 0.33 3.32
C GLY A 54 10.10 -0.57 4.02
N ARG A 55 10.12 -0.55 5.35
CA ARG A 55 9.24 -1.37 6.20
C ARG A 55 8.13 -0.51 6.77
N VAL A 56 6.89 -0.82 6.43
CA VAL A 56 5.71 -0.08 6.91
C VAL A 56 4.58 -1.02 7.27
N TYR A 57 3.73 -0.59 8.19
CA TYR A 57 2.47 -1.27 8.43
C TYR A 57 1.43 -0.80 7.41
N ALA A 58 0.83 -1.75 6.70
CA ALA A 58 -0.30 -1.51 5.84
C ALA A 58 -1.58 -2.03 6.50
N LEU A 59 -2.68 -1.29 6.38
CA LEU A 59 -4.00 -1.86 6.56
C LEU A 59 -4.19 -2.95 5.50
N ALA A 60 -4.61 -4.13 5.94
CA ALA A 60 -4.78 -5.28 5.07
C ALA A 60 -6.03 -6.08 5.43
N THR A 61 -6.56 -6.80 4.44
CA THR A 61 -7.70 -7.70 4.57
C THR A 61 -7.33 -9.10 4.09
N ALA A 62 -7.87 -10.11 4.78
CA ALA A 62 -7.80 -11.51 4.40
C ALA A 62 -8.89 -11.91 3.37
N ALA A 63 -9.53 -10.94 2.70
CA ALA A 63 -10.56 -11.20 1.68
C ALA A 63 -10.09 -12.11 0.53
N ASN A 64 -8.80 -12.05 0.17
CA ASN A 64 -8.14 -12.95 -0.79
C ASN A 64 -7.42 -14.14 -0.12
N GLY A 65 -7.81 -14.47 1.11
CA GLY A 65 -7.23 -15.51 1.94
C GLY A 65 -6.21 -14.99 2.96
N PRO A 66 -5.76 -15.87 3.87
CA PRO A 66 -4.78 -15.52 4.89
C PRO A 66 -3.48 -14.99 4.29
N ILE A 67 -2.95 -13.92 4.88
CA ILE A 67 -1.64 -13.36 4.53
C ILE A 67 -0.58 -14.02 5.40
N LYS A 68 0.48 -14.51 4.76
CA LYS A 68 1.66 -15.07 5.40
C LYS A 68 2.88 -14.22 5.03
N PRO A 69 3.94 -14.25 5.86
CA PRO A 69 5.24 -13.75 5.41
C PRO A 69 5.58 -14.34 4.03
N GLU A 70 6.20 -13.53 3.18
CA GLU A 70 6.54 -13.83 1.78
C GLU A 70 5.41 -13.68 0.77
N ASP A 71 4.16 -13.51 1.19
CA ASP A 71 3.08 -13.23 0.25
C ASP A 71 3.25 -11.84 -0.38
N LEU A 72 3.05 -11.77 -1.70
CA LEU A 72 2.93 -10.48 -2.39
C LEU A 72 1.58 -9.86 -2.05
N LEU A 73 1.58 -8.54 -1.87
CA LEU A 73 0.38 -7.78 -1.54
C LEU A 73 0.02 -6.80 -2.66
N THR A 74 -1.26 -6.58 -2.87
CA THR A 74 -1.84 -5.63 -3.83
C THR A 74 -3.01 -4.86 -3.19
N THR A 75 -3.60 -3.87 -3.88
CA THR A 75 -4.80 -3.18 -3.38
C THR A 75 -6.00 -4.11 -3.33
N SER A 76 -6.94 -3.85 -2.42
CA SER A 76 -8.20 -4.58 -2.30
C SER A 76 -9.40 -3.72 -2.72
N GLU A 77 -10.57 -4.34 -2.80
CA GLU A 77 -11.85 -3.63 -2.95
C GLU A 77 -12.21 -2.80 -1.69
N ILE A 78 -11.65 -3.15 -0.52
CA ILE A 78 -11.86 -2.39 0.71
C ILE A 78 -10.96 -1.15 0.65
N ALA A 79 -11.59 0.02 0.77
CA ALA A 79 -10.90 1.29 0.66
C ALA A 79 -9.67 1.36 1.58
N GLY A 80 -8.51 1.67 1.00
CA GLY A 80 -7.25 1.82 1.74
C GLY A 80 -6.60 0.52 2.24
N HIS A 81 -7.19 -0.65 2.00
CA HIS A 81 -6.64 -1.92 2.44
C HIS A 81 -5.87 -2.63 1.32
N ALA A 82 -4.78 -3.27 1.71
CA ALA A 82 -4.07 -4.24 0.90
C ALA A 82 -4.69 -5.65 1.08
N MET A 83 -4.39 -6.54 0.16
CA MET A 83 -4.74 -7.97 0.28
C MET A 83 -3.69 -8.82 -0.41
N LYS A 84 -3.74 -10.13 -0.20
CA LYS A 84 -2.88 -11.09 -0.90
C LYS A 84 -3.08 -11.01 -2.42
N ALA A 85 -1.98 -10.87 -3.15
CA ALA A 85 -1.93 -10.98 -4.61
C ALA A 85 -1.89 -12.47 -5.00
N THR A 86 -3.03 -13.00 -5.39
CA THR A 86 -3.23 -14.40 -5.79
C THR A 86 -3.29 -14.58 -7.31
N ASP A 87 -3.62 -13.51 -8.05
CA ASP A 87 -3.71 -13.51 -9.51
C ASP A 87 -2.41 -12.99 -10.14
N VAL A 88 -1.61 -13.93 -10.64
CA VAL A 88 -0.32 -13.64 -11.27
C VAL A 88 -0.49 -12.77 -12.52
N SER A 89 -1.59 -12.94 -13.28
CA SER A 89 -1.83 -12.19 -14.52
C SER A 89 -2.09 -10.70 -14.27
N ARG A 90 -2.63 -10.37 -13.09
CA ARG A 90 -2.94 -8.99 -12.67
C ARG A 90 -1.85 -8.36 -11.79
N SER A 91 -0.86 -9.14 -11.36
CA SER A 91 0.14 -8.71 -10.37
C SER A 91 1.15 -7.68 -10.92
N HIS A 92 1.41 -7.70 -12.22
CA HIS A 92 2.36 -6.76 -12.81
C HIS A 92 1.83 -5.31 -12.72
N GLY A 93 2.61 -4.43 -12.07
CA GLY A 93 2.27 -3.02 -11.84
C GLY A 93 1.22 -2.78 -10.74
N THR A 94 0.84 -3.80 -9.97
CA THR A 94 -0.18 -3.67 -8.91
C THR A 94 0.29 -4.15 -7.53
N VAL A 95 1.47 -4.78 -7.48
CA VAL A 95 2.07 -5.26 -6.23
C VAL A 95 2.73 -4.09 -5.50
N ILE A 96 2.36 -3.92 -4.23
CA ILE A 96 2.92 -2.86 -3.36
C ILE A 96 4.14 -3.32 -2.57
N GLY A 97 4.34 -4.63 -2.44
CA GLY A 97 5.43 -5.19 -1.66
C GLY A 97 5.15 -6.61 -1.20
N LYS A 98 5.99 -7.07 -0.26
CA LYS A 98 5.97 -8.42 0.30
C LYS A 98 5.67 -8.38 1.79
N ALA A 99 4.76 -9.23 2.24
CA ALA A 99 4.40 -9.35 3.65
C ALA A 99 5.58 -9.85 4.49
N MET A 100 5.76 -9.25 5.67
CA MET A 100 6.72 -9.63 6.69
C MET A 100 6.04 -10.14 7.98
N SER A 101 4.73 -9.92 8.12
CA SER A 101 3.91 -10.48 9.19
C SER A 101 2.67 -11.17 8.61
N LYS A 102 1.94 -11.89 9.46
CA LYS A 102 0.76 -12.65 9.08
C LYS A 102 -0.56 -11.93 9.41
N LEU A 103 -1.62 -12.28 8.70
CA LEU A 103 -3.02 -11.97 9.01
C LEU A 103 -3.87 -13.19 8.66
N GLU A 104 -4.41 -13.89 9.67
CA GLU A 104 -5.13 -15.15 9.46
C GLU A 104 -6.54 -14.95 8.90
N SER A 105 -7.23 -13.91 9.36
CA SER A 105 -8.61 -13.59 8.97
C SER A 105 -8.94 -12.12 9.24
N GLY A 106 -10.04 -11.64 8.66
CA GLY A 106 -10.56 -10.29 8.88
C GLY A 106 -9.65 -9.19 8.31
N GLU A 107 -9.60 -8.06 9.03
CA GLU A 107 -8.82 -6.88 8.71
C GLU A 107 -7.81 -6.58 9.82
N GLY A 108 -6.66 -6.02 9.48
CA GLY A 108 -5.65 -5.67 10.46
C GLY A 108 -4.41 -5.04 9.85
N LEU A 109 -3.43 -4.74 10.70
CA LEU A 109 -2.13 -4.24 10.26
C LEU A 109 -1.20 -5.39 9.90
N VAL A 110 -0.62 -5.34 8.70
CA VAL A 110 0.43 -6.25 8.24
C VAL A 110 1.70 -5.44 8.03
N LEU A 111 2.82 -5.92 8.57
CA LEU A 111 4.14 -5.37 8.27
C LEU A 111 4.52 -5.77 6.85
N VAL A 112 4.87 -4.79 6.01
CA VAL A 112 5.17 -4.97 4.59
C VAL A 112 6.54 -4.40 4.28
N LEU A 113 7.33 -5.15 3.52
CA LEU A 113 8.49 -4.63 2.82
C LEU A 113 8.01 -4.04 1.49
N VAL A 114 7.91 -2.71 1.44
CA VAL A 114 7.47 -1.98 0.25
C VAL A 114 8.64 -1.84 -0.73
N ASN A 115 8.35 -2.20 -1.97
CA ASN A 115 9.21 -1.99 -3.13
C ASN A 115 8.29 -1.88 -4.34
N LEU A 116 7.98 -0.65 -4.77
CA LEU A 116 7.17 -0.39 -5.95
C LEU A 116 8.05 -0.44 -7.19
N GLN A 117 7.68 -1.25 -8.18
CA GLN A 117 8.32 -1.36 -9.50
C GLN A 117 7.26 -1.29 -10.60
#